data_AF-A0A1V4H042-F1
#
_entry.id   AF-A0A1V4H042-F1
#
_cell.length_a   1.000
_cell.length_b   1.000
_cell.length_c   1.000
_cell.angle_alpha   90.00
_cell.angle_beta   90.00
_cell.angle_gamma   90.00
#
_symmetry.space_group_name_H-M   'P 1'
#
loop_
_entity.id
_entity.type
_entity.pdbx_description
1 polymer ?
#
loop_
_entity_poly.entity_id
_entity_poly.type
_entity_poly.pdbx_seq_one_letter_code
_entity_poly.pdbx_strand_id
1 'polypeptide(L)'
;MIRAKLKTNNTFVYIYYIYKQKNSEGRYVLHYLSSAHNRTGLSVYFEDEIYNIESINDQNVLGEYIHPVLEYFLNNHWEVYEGIIEGNLEYWLMFEEKLGFRP
;
A
#
# COMPACT_ATOMS: atom_id res chain seq x y z
N MET A 1 -9.73 4.74 -3.29
CA MET A 1 -8.43 4.13 -3.63
C MET A 1 -7.45 5.24 -3.91
N ILE A 2 -6.22 5.16 -3.40
CA ILE A 2 -5.18 6.17 -3.62
C ILE A 2 -4.14 5.56 -4.55
N ARG A 3 -3.59 6.32 -5.50
CA ARG A 3 -2.37 5.92 -6.22
C ARG A 3 -1.29 6.99 -6.11
N ALA A 4 -0.06 6.57 -6.33
CA ALA A 4 1.10 7.43 -6.44
C ALA A 4 2.03 6.92 -7.54
N LYS A 5 3.01 7.73 -7.92
CA LYS A 5 4.08 7.33 -8.84
C LYS A 5 5.36 7.06 -8.08
N LEU A 6 6.06 5.99 -8.42
CA LEU A 6 7.42 5.74 -7.95
C LEU A 6 8.39 6.69 -8.63
N LYS A 7 9.26 7.35 -7.87
CA LYS A 7 10.31 8.22 -8.46
C LYS A 7 11.35 7.45 -9.27
N THR A 8 11.56 6.18 -8.95
CA THR A 8 12.59 5.34 -9.59
C THR A 8 12.28 5.02 -11.04
N ASN A 9 11.01 4.79 -11.39
CA ASN A 9 10.63 4.35 -12.73
C ASN A 9 9.33 4.97 -13.26
N ASN A 10 8.74 5.95 -12.55
CA ASN A 10 7.54 6.69 -12.95
C ASN A 10 6.29 5.82 -13.12
N THR A 11 6.28 4.59 -12.57
CA THR A 11 5.13 3.70 -12.61
C THR A 11 4.18 3.97 -11.45
N PHE A 12 2.91 3.69 -11.68
CA PHE A 12 1.88 3.78 -10.66
C PHE A 12 1.94 2.61 -9.67
N VAL A 13 1.78 2.96 -8.40
CA VAL A 13 1.46 2.03 -7.31
C VAL A 13 0.21 2.50 -6.61
N TYR A 14 -0.55 1.56 -6.08
CA TYR A 14 -1.80 1.84 -5.39
C TYR A 14 -1.59 1.69 -3.90
N ILE A 15 -1.90 2.75 -3.16
CA ILE A 15 -1.70 2.85 -1.72
C ILE A 15 -2.96 2.32 -1.03
N TYR A 16 -2.76 1.30 -0.20
CA TYR A 16 -3.83 0.64 0.55
C TYR A 16 -3.79 0.98 2.03
N TYR A 17 -2.64 1.35 2.59
CA TYR A 17 -2.53 1.80 3.97
C TYR A 17 -1.45 2.87 4.15
N ILE A 18 -1.78 3.95 4.87
CA ILE A 18 -0.87 5.03 5.24
C ILE A 18 -0.74 5.07 6.75
N TYR A 19 0.48 4.95 7.26
CA TYR A 19 0.75 4.95 8.70
C TYR A 19 2.00 5.73 9.08
N LYS A 20 2.05 6.15 10.35
CA LYS A 20 3.19 6.84 10.93
C LYS A 20 3.96 5.88 11.83
N GLN A 21 5.29 5.90 11.73
CA GLN A 21 6.16 5.16 12.63
C GLN A 21 7.34 6.04 13.02
N LYS A 22 7.90 5.85 14.22
CA LYS A 22 9.13 6.52 14.61
C LYS A 22 10.32 5.89 13.90
N ASN A 23 11.15 6.70 13.26
CA ASN A 23 12.45 6.26 12.76
C ASN A 23 13.46 6.07 13.91
N SER A 24 14.69 5.66 13.57
CA SER A 24 15.80 5.48 14.53
C SER A 24 16.17 6.76 15.30
N GLU A 25 15.83 7.94 14.77
CA GLU A 25 16.04 9.25 15.39
C GLU A 25 14.85 9.70 16.26
N GLY A 26 13.83 8.86 16.42
CA GLY A 26 12.63 9.15 17.20
C GLY A 26 11.63 10.10 16.53
N ARG A 27 11.85 10.47 15.26
CA ARG A 27 10.95 11.32 14.46
C ARG A 27 9.88 10.47 13.79
N TYR A 28 8.64 10.97 13.76
CA TYR A 28 7.56 10.33 13.02
C TYR A 28 7.77 10.53 11.51
N VAL A 29 7.74 9.42 10.78
CA VAL A 29 7.81 9.39 9.32
C VAL A 29 6.62 8.62 8.76
N LEU A 30 6.15 9.02 7.58
CA LEU A 30 5.04 8.40 6.87
C LEU A 30 5.53 7.20 6.04
N HIS A 31 4.73 6.14 6.07
CA HIS A 31 4.93 4.92 5.30
C HIS A 31 3.67 4.63 4.48
N TYR A 32 3.89 4.14 3.25
CA TYR A 32 2.84 3.90 2.27
C TYR A 32 2.86 2.43 1.85
N LEU A 33 2.01 1.62 2.48
CA LEU A 33 1.83 0.22 2.11
C LEU A 33 1.02 0.16 0.81
N SER A 34 1.66 -0.31 -0.24
CA SER A 34 1.19 -0.17 -1.61
C SER A 34 1.33 -1.47 -2.41
N SER A 35 0.66 -1.55 -3.56
CA SER A 35 0.87 -2.62 -4.54
C SER A 35 2.35 -2.73 -4.93
N ALA A 36 2.91 -3.94 -4.95
CA ALA A 36 4.28 -4.13 -5.38
C ALA A 36 4.36 -4.18 -6.92
N HIS A 37 5.23 -3.35 -7.50
CA HIS A 37 5.29 -3.16 -8.96
C HIS A 37 5.71 -4.42 -9.74
N ASN A 38 6.50 -5.33 -9.17
CA ASN A 38 7.10 -6.47 -9.90
C ASN A 38 6.98 -7.81 -9.16
N ARG A 39 6.07 -7.90 -8.19
CA ARG A 39 5.87 -9.12 -7.40
C ARG A 39 4.45 -9.19 -6.88
N THR A 40 4.02 -10.39 -6.56
CA THR A 40 2.78 -10.66 -5.83
C THR A 40 2.92 -10.16 -4.39
N GLY A 41 2.12 -9.18 -3.99
CA GLY A 41 2.10 -8.70 -2.61
C GLY A 41 2.20 -7.18 -2.47
N LEU A 42 2.59 -6.76 -1.27
CA LEU A 42 2.66 -5.36 -0.88
C LEU A 42 4.10 -4.92 -0.65
N SER A 43 4.37 -3.65 -0.94
CA SER A 43 5.64 -2.98 -0.64
C SER A 43 5.37 -1.72 0.15
N VAL A 44 6.22 -1.46 1.14
CA VAL A 44 6.22 -0.19 1.87
C VAL A 44 7.13 0.78 1.15
N TYR A 45 6.60 1.95 0.81
CA TYR A 45 7.38 3.07 0.29
C TYR A 45 7.45 4.21 1.32
N PHE A 46 8.51 4.99 1.25
CA PHE A 46 8.72 6.21 2.02
C PHE A 46 8.27 7.46 1.23
N GLU A 47 8.08 8.57 1.93
CA GLU A 47 7.63 9.84 1.33
C GLU A 47 8.57 10.38 0.24
N ASP A 48 9.86 10.11 0.36
CA ASP A 48 10.87 10.49 -0.62
C ASP A 48 10.93 9.55 -1.84
N GLU A 49 10.25 8.41 -1.83
CA GLU A 49 10.22 7.44 -2.94
C GLU A 49 9.03 7.60 -3.88
N ILE A 50 7.97 8.27 -3.42
CA ILE A 50 6.72 8.45 -4.18
C ILE A 50 6.40 9.91 -4.43
N TYR A 51 5.57 10.18 -5.44
CA TYR A 51 5.06 11.51 -5.77
C TYR A 51 3.75 11.43 -6.54
N ASN A 52 3.14 12.59 -6.81
CA ASN A 52 1.86 12.69 -7.54
C ASN A 52 0.78 11.80 -6.92
N ILE A 53 0.62 11.90 -5.60
CA ILE A 53 -0.38 11.13 -4.84
C ILE A 53 -1.76 11.69 -5.17
N GLU A 54 -2.65 10.84 -5.67
CA GLU A 54 -3.99 11.22 -6.08
C GLU A 54 -5.04 10.21 -5.57
N SER A 55 -6.19 10.74 -5.15
CA SER A 55 -7.34 9.93 -4.79
C SER A 55 -8.14 9.59 -6.05
N ILE A 56 -8.35 8.31 -6.30
CA ILE A 56 -9.07 7.80 -7.47
C ILE A 56 -10.58 7.73 -7.19
N ASN A 57 -10.98 7.71 -5.91
CA ASN A 57 -12.39 7.80 -5.50
C ASN A 57 -12.54 9.01 -4.55
N ASP A 58 -13.57 9.83 -4.76
CA ASP A 58 -13.87 11.19 -4.22
C ASP A 58 -13.73 11.48 -2.71
N GLN A 59 -13.11 10.60 -1.93
CA GLN A 59 -12.73 10.92 -0.56
C GLN A 59 -11.34 11.54 -0.57
N ASN A 60 -11.27 12.81 -0.14
CA ASN A 60 -10.03 13.50 0.23
C ASN A 60 -9.42 12.77 1.43
N VAL A 61 -8.63 11.74 1.15
CA VAL A 61 -7.95 10.97 2.18
C VAL A 61 -6.51 11.46 2.27
N LEU A 62 -6.30 12.50 3.08
CA LEU A 62 -4.98 12.89 3.57
C LEU A 62 -5.00 12.73 5.10
N GLY A 63 -4.60 11.55 5.58
CA GLY A 63 -4.67 11.11 6.98
C GLY A 63 -4.30 9.63 7.15
N GLU A 64 -4.47 9.09 8.37
CA GLU A 64 -4.42 7.63 8.58
C GLU A 64 -5.57 6.98 7.82
N TYR A 65 -5.23 6.06 6.90
CA TYR A 65 -6.19 5.42 6.03
C TYR A 65 -5.80 3.99 5.81
N ILE A 66 -6.73 3.08 6.07
CA ILE A 66 -6.66 1.66 5.69
C ILE A 66 -7.78 1.34 4.72
N HIS A 67 -7.47 0.67 3.61
CA HIS A 67 -8.49 0.19 2.70
C HIS A 67 -9.32 -0.92 3.39
N PRO A 68 -10.66 -0.89 3.35
CA PRO A 68 -11.49 -1.89 4.06
C PRO A 68 -11.19 -3.34 3.67
N VAL A 69 -10.86 -3.57 2.40
CA VAL A 69 -10.43 -4.89 1.91
C VAL A 69 -9.11 -5.32 2.56
N LEU A 70 -8.14 -4.41 2.70
CA LEU A 70 -6.87 -4.71 3.37
C LEU A 70 -7.09 -5.00 4.86
N GLU A 71 -7.96 -4.23 5.52
CA GLU A 71 -8.35 -4.49 6.91
C GLU A 71 -8.94 -5.91 7.09
N TYR A 72 -9.81 -6.34 6.16
CA TYR A 72 -10.30 -7.72 6.13
C TYR A 72 -9.15 -8.74 6.08
N PHE A 73 -8.15 -8.55 5.22
CA PHE A 73 -7.05 -9.52 5.10
C PHE A 73 -6.06 -9.50 6.27
N LEU A 74 -5.73 -8.32 6.82
CA LEU A 74 -4.89 -8.23 8.03
C LEU A 74 -5.57 -8.91 9.24
N ASN A 75 -6.89 -8.79 9.35
CA ASN A 75 -7.68 -9.48 10.38
C ASN A 75 -7.80 -10.99 10.14
N ASN A 76 -7.43 -11.50 8.94
CA ASN A 76 -7.46 -12.91 8.57
C ASN A 76 -6.05 -13.53 8.45
N HIS A 77 -5.08 -13.02 9.23
CA HIS A 77 -3.75 -13.62 9.45
C HIS A 77 -2.87 -13.80 8.19
N TRP A 78 -2.83 -12.83 7.29
CA TRP A 78 -1.74 -12.80 6.31
C TRP A 78 -0.39 -12.69 7.04
N GLU A 79 0.59 -13.51 6.65
CA GLU A 79 1.93 -13.47 7.22
C GLU A 79 2.61 -12.15 6.85
N VAL A 80 3.04 -11.39 7.86
CA VAL A 80 3.74 -10.12 7.68
C VAL A 80 5.23 -10.35 7.86
N TYR A 81 6.00 -10.26 6.77
CA TYR A 81 7.46 -10.27 6.82
C TYR A 81 8.00 -8.84 6.76
N GLU A 82 9.19 -8.59 7.33
CA GLU A 82 9.83 -7.28 7.44
C GLU A 82 9.72 -6.44 6.16
N GLY A 83 8.79 -5.46 6.17
CA GLY A 83 8.61 -4.50 5.07
C GLY A 83 7.97 -5.05 3.79
N ILE A 84 7.64 -6.35 3.71
CA ILE A 84 7.03 -6.98 2.54
C ILE A 84 5.96 -7.95 3.02
N ILE A 85 4.71 -7.70 2.63
CA ILE A 85 3.66 -8.71 2.74
C ILE A 85 3.69 -9.47 1.42
N GLU A 86 4.55 -10.50 1.33
CA GLU A 86 4.52 -11.43 0.21
C GLU A 86 3.29 -12.31 0.37
N GLY A 87 2.31 -12.08 -0.50
CA GLY A 87 1.09 -12.87 -0.50
C GLY A 87 1.32 -14.20 -1.22
N ASN A 88 0.67 -15.27 -0.74
CA ASN A 88 0.36 -16.39 -1.61
C ASN A 88 -0.43 -15.85 -2.82
N LEU A 89 -0.08 -16.30 -4.04
CA LEU A 89 -0.69 -15.84 -5.29
C LEU A 89 -2.22 -15.89 -5.26
N GLU A 90 -2.82 -16.95 -4.71
CA GLU A 90 -4.27 -17.11 -4.65
C GLU A 90 -4.92 -16.00 -3.80
N TYR A 91 -4.38 -15.76 -2.60
CA TYR A 91 -4.90 -14.71 -1.71
C TYR A 91 -4.65 -13.31 -2.28
N TRP A 92 -3.53 -13.11 -2.99
CA TRP A 92 -3.25 -11.85 -3.68
C TRP A 92 -4.25 -11.57 -4.80
N LEU A 93 -4.53 -12.56 -5.64
CA LEU A 93 -5.53 -12.42 -6.71
C LEU A 93 -6.93 -12.13 -6.13
N MET A 94 -7.31 -12.81 -5.05
CA MET A 94 -8.57 -12.51 -4.33
C MET A 94 -8.59 -11.08 -3.75
N PHE A 95 -7.44 -10.59 -3.28
CA PHE A 95 -7.30 -9.22 -2.79
C PHE A 95 -7.47 -8.20 -3.92
N GLU A 96 -6.77 -8.37 -5.05
CA GLU A 96 -6.88 -7.51 -6.23
C GLU A 96 -8.29 -7.50 -6.82
N GLU A 97 -8.94 -8.66 -6.93
CA GLU A 97 -10.32 -8.78 -7.39
C GLU A 97 -11.28 -7.99 -6.50
N LYS A 98 -11.17 -8.14 -5.17
CA LYS A 98 -12.00 -7.41 -4.20
C LYS A 98 -11.74 -5.89 -4.21
N LEU A 99 -10.54 -5.47 -4.57
CA LEU A 99 -10.19 -4.05 -4.76
C LEU A 99 -10.75 -3.47 -6.06
N GLY A 100 -11.28 -4.30 -6.96
CA GLY A 100 -11.78 -3.88 -8.27
C GLY A 100 -10.67 -3.65 -9.28
N PHE A 101 -9.46 -4.16 -9.05
CA PHE A 101 -8.45 -4.25 -10.10
C PHE A 101 -8.94 -5.28 -11.11
N ARG A 102 -9.34 -4.79 -12.27
CA ARG A 102 -9.49 -5.67 -13.43
C ARG A 102 -8.13 -5.74 -14.13
N PRO A 103 -7.66 -6.95 -14.51
CA PRO A 103 -6.47 -7.12 -15.32
C PRO A 103 -6.56 -6.37 -16.66
#